data_AF-A0A5J0ITH2-F1
#
_entry.id   AF-A0A5J0ITH2-F1
#
_cell.length_a   1.000
_cell.length_b   1.000
_cell.length_c   1.000
_cell.angle_alpha   90.00
_cell.angle_beta   90.00
_cell.angle_gamma   90.00
#
_symmetry.space_group_name_H-M   'P 1'
#
loop_
_entity.id
_entity.type
_entity.pdbx_description
1 polymer ?
#
loop_
_entity_poly.entity_id
_entity_poly.type
_entity_poly.pdbx_seq_one_letter_code
_entity_poly.pdbx_strand_id
1 'polypeptide(L)'
;MMSDRIFAGIWLLLCIAGLFIAWQIQSEYSYEPVGPRPFPLGIIGLMALCALALLLRHPDTVSWPRRHVLQKLITMIIILLMYAWGFEWLGFPIATALLTMIIGMLFGATIPAAGISGAVLGILLWYAFDRLLDVTLPLGAWLS
;
A
#
# COMPACT_ATOMS: atom_id res chain seq x y z
N MET A 1 -9.35 17.49 15.97
CA MET A 1 -9.35 17.02 17.38
C MET A 1 -9.98 15.64 17.54
N MET A 2 -11.25 15.40 17.14
CA MET A 2 -11.85 14.05 17.28
C MET A 2 -11.52 13.07 16.15
N SER A 3 -11.34 13.54 14.91
CA SER A 3 -11.10 12.67 13.75
C SER A 3 -9.89 11.74 13.93
N ASP A 4 -8.76 12.27 14.38
CA ASP A 4 -7.53 11.50 14.56
C ASP A 4 -7.67 10.41 15.63
N ARG A 5 -8.39 10.73 16.72
CA ARG A 5 -8.66 9.77 17.81
C ARG A 5 -9.64 8.69 17.38
N ILE A 6 -10.66 9.05 16.61
CA ILE A 6 -11.60 8.10 16.01
C ILE A 6 -10.84 7.17 15.05
N PHE A 7 -10.03 7.74 14.15
CA PHE A 7 -9.20 6.97 13.22
C PHE A 7 -8.27 6.02 13.96
N ALA A 8 -7.49 6.52 14.93
CA ALA A 8 -6.59 5.69 15.70
C ALA A 8 -7.31 4.61 16.52
N GLY A 9 -8.47 4.92 17.10
CA GLY A 9 -9.29 3.95 17.82
C GLY A 9 -9.79 2.83 16.91
N ILE A 10 -10.35 3.17 15.74
CA ILE A 10 -10.79 2.19 14.74
C ILE A 10 -9.61 1.37 14.25
N TRP A 11 -8.50 2.03 13.91
CA TRP A 11 -7.30 1.36 13.42
C TRP A 11 -6.71 0.40 14.45
N LEU A 12 -6.69 0.79 15.72
CA LEU A 12 -6.23 -0.05 16.82
C LEU A 12 -7.13 -1.27 17.02
N LEU A 13 -8.45 -1.11 16.88
CA LEU A 13 -9.40 -2.22 16.89
C LEU A 13 -9.12 -3.19 15.72
N LEU A 14 -8.91 -2.67 14.51
CA LEU A 14 -8.52 -3.47 13.35
C LEU A 14 -7.20 -4.21 13.57
N CYS A 15 -6.22 -3.57 14.22
CA CYS A 15 -4.95 -4.22 14.56
C CYS A 15 -5.14 -5.35 15.57
N ILE A 16 -5.98 -5.17 16.60
CA ILE A 16 -6.28 -6.23 17.58
C ILE A 16 -6.96 -7.42 16.89
N ALA A 17 -7.97 -7.16 16.04
CA ALA A 17 -8.62 -8.20 15.26
C ALA A 17 -7.63 -8.90 14.31
N GLY A 18 -6.76 -8.14 13.65
CA GLY A 18 -5.70 -8.64 12.77
C GLY A 18 -4.70 -9.52 13.52
N LEU A 19 -4.26 -9.14 14.72
CA LEU A 19 -3.38 -9.95 15.57
C LEU A 19 -4.05 -11.27 15.93
N PHE A 20 -5.33 -11.25 16.28
CA PHE A 20 -6.07 -12.47 16.59
C PHE A 20 -6.11 -13.43 15.40
N ILE A 21 -6.36 -12.92 14.19
CA ILE A 21 -6.35 -13.72 12.97
C ILE A 21 -4.94 -14.22 12.66
N ALA A 22 -3.94 -13.34 12.71
CA ALA A 22 -2.55 -13.67 12.42
C ALA A 22 -1.98 -14.74 13.37
N TRP A 23 -2.43 -14.75 14.62
CA TRP A 23 -2.04 -15.75 15.62
C TRP A 23 -2.53 -17.16 15.26
N GLN A 24 -3.65 -17.27 14.54
CA GLN A 24 -4.22 -18.55 14.12
C GLN A 24 -3.55 -19.12 12.87
N ILE A 25 -2.68 -18.38 12.18
CA ILE A 25 -2.01 -18.85 10.96
C ILE A 25 -1.04 -19.97 11.31
N GLN A 26 -1.38 -21.23 11.05
CA GLN A 26 -0.47 -22.36 11.27
C GLN A 26 -0.10 -23.01 9.92
N SER A 27 1.17 -23.35 9.73
CA SER A 27 1.59 -24.19 8.60
C SER A 27 1.91 -25.60 9.12
N GLU A 28 1.32 -26.63 8.51
CA GLU A 28 1.65 -28.03 8.83
C GLU A 28 3.09 -28.40 8.42
N TYR A 29 3.66 -27.70 7.45
CA TYR A 29 5.06 -27.82 7.02
C TYR A 29 5.68 -26.41 6.95
N SER A 30 6.67 -26.12 7.80
CA SER A 30 7.48 -24.90 7.70
C SER A 30 8.89 -25.29 7.25
N TYR A 31 9.25 -24.92 6.02
CA TYR A 31 10.60 -25.09 5.49
C TYR A 31 11.53 -23.93 5.91
N GLU A 32 10.97 -22.79 6.33
CA GLU A 32 11.71 -21.68 6.91
C GLU A 32 11.72 -21.71 8.47
N PRO A 33 12.86 -21.39 9.11
CA PRO A 33 13.07 -21.54 10.57
C PRO A 33 12.17 -20.65 11.44
N VAL A 34 11.58 -19.61 10.87
CA VAL A 34 10.73 -18.63 11.59
C VAL A 34 9.23 -18.86 11.37
N GLY A 35 8.86 -19.70 10.40
CA GLY A 35 7.47 -19.93 9.99
C GLY A 35 6.76 -18.69 9.42
N PRO A 36 5.50 -18.81 8.98
CA PRO A 36 4.78 -17.74 8.28
C PRO A 36 4.19 -16.66 9.22
N ARG A 37 4.15 -16.91 10.54
CA ARG A 37 3.49 -16.04 11.54
C ARG A 37 4.21 -14.73 11.87
N PRO A 38 5.55 -14.69 12.02
CA PRO A 38 6.23 -13.50 12.55
C PRO A 38 6.09 -12.29 11.66
N PHE A 39 6.00 -12.48 10.34
CA PHE A 39 5.89 -11.36 9.41
C PHE A 39 4.56 -10.61 9.55
N PRO A 40 3.37 -11.26 9.45
CA PRO A 40 2.09 -10.61 9.75
C PRO A 40 2.04 -10.02 11.16
N LEU A 41 2.48 -10.76 12.18
CA LEU A 41 2.44 -10.29 13.57
C LEU A 41 3.32 -9.05 13.79
N GLY A 42 4.51 -9.01 13.18
CA GLY A 42 5.43 -7.89 13.27
C GLY A 42 4.87 -6.62 12.64
N ILE A 43 4.29 -6.72 11.43
CA ILE A 43 3.69 -5.57 10.74
C ILE A 43 2.48 -5.05 11.51
N ILE A 44 1.56 -5.92 11.93
CA ILE A 44 0.37 -5.51 12.69
C ILE A 44 0.75 -4.93 14.05
N GLY A 45 1.77 -5.50 14.71
CA GLY A 45 2.32 -4.97 15.96
C GLY A 45 2.88 -3.55 15.80
N LEU A 46 3.65 -3.29 14.73
CA LEU A 46 4.15 -1.96 14.42
C LEU A 46 3.01 -0.97 14.12
N MET A 47 2.00 -1.40 13.35
CA MET A 47 0.81 -0.60 13.07
C MET A 47 0.03 -0.25 14.35
N ALA A 48 -0.11 -1.20 15.27
CA ALA A 48 -0.75 -0.98 16.57
C ALA A 48 0.02 0.03 17.42
N LEU A 49 1.36 -0.07 17.43
CA LEU A 49 2.24 0.86 18.13
C LEU A 49 2.11 2.27 17.54
N CYS A 50 2.07 2.41 16.21
CA CYS A 50 1.84 3.69 15.54
C CYS A 50 0.47 4.31 15.91
N ALA A 51 -0.59 3.51 16.00
CA ALA A 51 -1.91 4.01 16.42
C ALA A 51 -1.96 4.38 17.90
N LEU A 52 -1.29 3.63 18.77
CA LEU A 52 -1.11 4.02 20.18
C LEU A 52 -0.36 5.36 20.28
N ALA A 53 0.72 5.53 19.54
CA ALA A 53 1.45 6.79 19.48
C ALA A 53 0.56 7.94 18.98
N LEU A 54 -0.31 7.69 18.00
CA LEU A 54 -1.27 8.69 17.51
C LEU A 54 -2.31 9.09 18.57
N LEU A 55 -2.76 8.15 19.42
CA LEU A 55 -3.69 8.42 20.53
C LEU A 55 -3.04 9.23 21.66
N LEU A 56 -1.75 8.99 21.91
CA LEU A 56 -0.98 9.67 22.96
C LEU A 56 -0.48 11.06 22.53
N ARG A 57 -0.34 11.30 21.22
CA ARG A 57 0.09 12.60 20.68
C ARG A 57 -0.99 13.67 20.91
N HIS A 58 -0.56 14.88 21.28
CA HIS A 58 -1.45 16.03 21.35
C HIS A 58 -1.95 16.42 19.95
N PRO A 59 -3.29 16.50 19.74
CA PRO A 59 -3.83 16.72 18.41
C PRO A 59 -3.69 18.18 17.98
N ASP A 60 -3.14 18.37 16.78
CA ASP A 60 -3.21 19.65 16.08
C ASP A 60 -4.66 19.94 15.65
N THR A 61 -4.96 21.19 15.30
CA THR A 61 -6.28 21.57 14.78
C THR A 61 -6.52 20.94 13.42
N VAL A 62 -7.20 19.79 13.40
CA VAL A 62 -7.59 19.08 12.18
C VAL A 62 -8.63 19.87 11.39
N SER A 63 -8.21 20.48 10.28
CA SER A 63 -9.11 21.05 9.28
C SER A 63 -9.34 20.04 8.16
N TRP A 64 -10.61 19.73 7.87
CA TRP A 64 -10.94 18.86 6.74
C TRP A 64 -10.48 19.49 5.41
N PRO A 65 -9.91 18.68 4.50
CA PRO A 65 -9.45 19.17 3.22
C PRO A 65 -10.60 19.76 2.39
N ARG A 66 -10.28 20.81 1.63
CA ARG A 66 -11.22 21.43 0.67
C ARG A 66 -11.71 20.38 -0.33
N ARG A 67 -12.95 20.51 -0.84
CA ARG A 67 -13.61 19.53 -1.72
C ARG A 67 -12.72 19.03 -2.88
N HIS A 68 -11.91 19.90 -3.47
CA HIS A 68 -10.97 19.56 -4.54
C HIS A 68 -9.89 18.55 -4.09
N VAL A 69 -9.35 18.70 -2.88
CA VAL A 69 -8.37 17.76 -2.33
C VAL A 69 -9.04 16.43 -1.98
N LEU A 70 -10.28 16.47 -1.47
CA LEU A 70 -11.06 15.26 -1.20
C LEU A 70 -11.31 14.43 -2.46
N GLN A 71 -11.65 15.08 -3.59
CA GLN A 71 -11.80 14.41 -4.88
C GLN A 71 -10.50 13.71 -5.30
N LYS A 72 -9.34 14.38 -5.15
CA LYS A 72 -8.05 13.76 -5.43
C LYS A 72 -7.80 12.54 -4.55
N LEU A 73 -8.08 12.61 -3.25
CA LEU A 73 -7.93 11.46 -2.35
C LEU A 73 -8.81 10.28 -2.78
N ILE A 74 -10.08 10.53 -3.10
CA ILE A 74 -11.00 9.48 -3.57
C ILE A 74 -10.50 8.87 -4.88
N THR A 75 -10.08 9.70 -5.84
CA THR A 75 -9.48 9.23 -7.10
C THR A 75 -8.25 8.36 -6.83
N MET A 76 -7.38 8.76 -5.90
CA MET A 76 -6.20 7.98 -5.53
C MET A 76 -6.56 6.60 -4.97
N ILE A 77 -7.58 6.52 -4.11
CA ILE A 77 -8.11 5.23 -3.59
C ILE A 77 -8.61 4.35 -4.74
N ILE A 78 -9.39 4.91 -5.66
CA ILE A 78 -9.92 4.16 -6.81
C ILE A 78 -8.77 3.62 -7.68
N ILE A 79 -7.74 4.42 -7.95
CA ILE A 79 -6.59 3.99 -8.74
C ILE A 79 -5.80 2.89 -8.03
N LEU A 80 -5.62 2.98 -6.71
CA LEU A 80 -4.98 1.93 -5.92
C LEU A 80 -5.76 0.61 -5.97
N LEU A 81 -7.09 0.66 -5.93
CA LEU A 81 -7.94 -0.52 -6.09
C LEU A 81 -7.85 -1.11 -7.51
N MET A 82 -7.86 -0.26 -8.54
CA MET A 82 -7.66 -0.70 -9.92
C MET A 82 -6.27 -1.30 -10.14
N TYR A 83 -5.24 -0.77 -9.48
CA TYR A 83 -3.89 -1.33 -9.50
C TYR A 83 -3.87 -2.72 -8.87
N ALA A 84 -4.47 -2.90 -7.69
CA ALA A 84 -4.54 -4.19 -7.02
C ALA A 84 -5.31 -5.24 -7.85
N TRP A 85 -6.42 -4.85 -8.47
CA TRP A 85 -7.17 -5.72 -9.37
C TRP A 85 -6.36 -6.07 -10.63
N GLY A 86 -5.81 -5.06 -11.30
CA GLY A 86 -5.08 -5.22 -12.55
C GLY A 86 -3.71 -5.89 -12.40
N PHE A 87 -3.25 -6.12 -11.17
CA PHE A 87 -1.91 -6.61 -10.87
C PHE A 87 -1.60 -7.96 -11.51
N GLU A 88 -2.55 -8.91 -11.45
CA GLU A 88 -2.39 -10.24 -12.04
C GLU A 88 -2.46 -10.21 -13.57
N TRP A 89 -3.32 -9.34 -14.13
CA TRP A 89 -3.57 -9.29 -15.57
C TRP A 89 -2.47 -8.49 -16.30
N LEU A 90 -2.24 -7.24 -15.90
CA LEU A 90 -1.28 -6.35 -16.58
C LEU A 90 0.18 -6.63 -16.18
N GLY A 91 0.39 -7.28 -15.04
CA GLY A 91 1.72 -7.48 -14.47
C GLY A 91 2.27 -6.25 -13.77
N PHE A 92 3.30 -6.46 -12.96
CA PHE A 92 3.93 -5.41 -12.15
C PHE A 92 4.40 -4.19 -12.96
N PRO A 93 5.25 -4.31 -14.01
CA PRO A 93 5.84 -3.14 -14.66
C PRO A 93 4.79 -2.24 -15.31
N ILE A 94 3.78 -2.81 -15.96
CA ILE A 94 2.72 -2.05 -16.63
C ILE A 94 1.75 -1.46 -15.60
N ALA A 95 1.31 -2.25 -14.61
CA ALA A 95 0.41 -1.77 -13.58
C ALA A 95 1.05 -0.62 -12.77
N THR A 96 2.34 -0.75 -12.42
CA THR A 96 3.07 0.28 -11.68
C THR A 96 3.32 1.52 -12.55
N ALA A 97 3.60 1.36 -13.84
CA ALA A 97 3.74 2.49 -14.76
C ALA A 97 2.44 3.30 -14.90
N LEU A 98 1.30 2.63 -15.03
CA LEU A 98 -0.01 3.29 -15.08
C LEU A 98 -0.35 3.97 -13.75
N LEU A 99 -0.15 3.29 -12.62
CA LEU A 99 -0.36 3.85 -11.30
C LEU A 99 0.43 5.15 -11.10
N THR A 100 1.73 5.10 -11.38
CA THR A 100 2.63 6.25 -11.21
C THR A 100 2.34 7.38 -12.18
N MET A 101 1.97 7.07 -13.44
CA MET A 101 1.51 8.06 -14.40
C MET A 101 0.24 8.77 -13.93
N ILE A 102 -0.78 8.03 -13.50
CA ILE A 102 -2.07 8.62 -13.08
C ILE A 102 -1.89 9.44 -11.79
N ILE A 103 -1.09 8.95 -10.84
CA ILE A 103 -0.73 9.72 -9.64
C ILE A 103 0.01 11.01 -10.03
N GLY A 104 0.98 10.93 -10.94
CA GLY A 104 1.69 12.11 -11.45
C GLY A 104 0.73 13.16 -12.01
N MET A 105 -0.23 12.74 -12.84
CA MET A 105 -1.27 13.63 -13.39
C MET A 105 -2.18 14.21 -12.28
N LEU A 106 -2.54 13.40 -11.28
CA LEU A 106 -3.39 13.82 -10.16
C LEU A 106 -2.74 14.95 -9.33
N PHE A 107 -1.41 14.95 -9.23
CA PHE A 107 -0.63 15.98 -8.54
C PHE A 107 -0.13 17.11 -9.47
N GLY A 108 -0.50 17.11 -10.75
CA GLY A 108 -0.27 18.24 -11.66
C GLY A 108 0.94 18.09 -12.59
N ALA A 109 1.50 16.89 -12.74
CA ALA A 109 2.49 16.64 -13.78
C ALA A 109 1.86 16.76 -15.18
N THR A 110 2.64 17.25 -16.15
CA THR A 110 2.21 17.25 -17.56
C THR A 110 2.13 15.81 -18.07
N ILE A 111 1.21 15.53 -19.00
CA ILE A 111 1.02 14.19 -19.61
C ILE A 111 2.36 13.57 -20.08
N PRO A 112 3.24 14.27 -20.81
CA PRO A 112 4.53 13.68 -21.21
C PRO A 112 5.44 13.39 -20.01
N ALA A 113 5.50 14.28 -19.02
CA ALA A 113 6.33 14.06 -17.82
C ALA A 113 5.82 12.88 -16.99
N ALA A 114 4.49 12.77 -16.81
CA ALA A 114 3.85 11.68 -16.11
C ALA A 114 4.06 10.33 -16.80
N GLY A 115 3.96 10.30 -18.14
CA GLY A 115 4.21 9.10 -18.93
C GLY A 115 5.65 8.61 -18.82
N ILE A 116 6.62 9.53 -18.94
CA ILE A 116 8.05 9.21 -18.77
C ILE A 116 8.34 8.73 -17.35
N SER A 117 7.85 9.45 -16.31
CA SER A 117 8.07 9.04 -14.93
C SER A 117 7.46 7.67 -14.65
N GLY A 118 6.30 7.37 -15.24
CA GLY A 118 5.65 6.09 -15.05
C GLY A 118 6.39 4.94 -15.71
N ALA A 119 6.80 5.11 -16.97
CA ALA A 119 7.61 4.12 -17.67
C ALA A 119 8.95 3.86 -16.94
N VAL A 120 9.65 4.92 -16.54
CA VAL A 120 10.93 4.81 -15.83
C VAL A 120 10.75 4.11 -14.48
N LEU A 121 9.77 4.53 -13.67
CA LEU A 121 9.52 3.89 -12.37
C LEU A 121 9.07 2.44 -12.51
N GLY A 122 8.18 2.13 -13.45
CA GLY A 122 7.71 0.76 -13.68
C GLY A 122 8.85 -0.19 -14.05
N ILE A 123 9.72 0.21 -15.00
CA ILE A 123 10.87 -0.61 -15.43
C ILE A 123 11.91 -0.71 -14.32
N LEU A 124 12.25 0.41 -13.68
CA LEU A 124 13.31 0.46 -12.66
C LEU A 124 12.92 -0.33 -11.42
N LEU A 125 11.68 -0.20 -10.94
CA LEU A 125 11.17 -0.98 -9.82
C LEU A 125 11.11 -2.47 -10.18
N TRP A 126 10.63 -2.81 -11.39
CA TRP A 126 10.60 -4.20 -11.82
C TRP A 126 12.00 -4.80 -11.81
N TYR A 127 12.99 -4.12 -12.38
CA TYR A 127 14.37 -4.57 -12.38
C TYR A 127 14.95 -4.72 -10.96
N ALA A 128 14.68 -3.77 -10.07
CA ALA A 128 15.13 -3.85 -8.68
C ALA A 128 14.51 -5.04 -7.95
N PHE A 129 13.21 -5.28 -8.11
CA PHE A 129 12.56 -6.40 -7.43
C PHE A 129 12.92 -7.76 -8.04
N ASP A 130 12.88 -7.87 -9.36
CA ASP A 130 13.15 -9.13 -10.08
C ASP A 130 14.63 -9.51 -9.98
N ARG A 131 15.55 -8.58 -10.23
CA ARG A 131 16.97 -8.91 -10.39
C ARG A 131 17.83 -8.64 -9.17
N LEU A 132 17.52 -7.60 -8.39
CA LEU A 132 18.31 -7.27 -7.20
C LEU A 132 17.81 -8.00 -5.95
N LEU A 133 16.49 -8.13 -5.82
CA LEU A 133 15.84 -8.72 -4.66
C LEU A 133 15.37 -10.17 -4.89
N ASP A 134 15.49 -10.68 -6.12
CA ASP A 134 15.08 -12.04 -6.53
C ASP A 134 13.62 -12.36 -6.17
N VAL A 135 12.76 -11.34 -6.25
CA VAL A 135 11.33 -11.45 -5.96
C VAL A 135 10.59 -11.74 -7.27
N THR A 136 9.93 -12.89 -7.34
CA THR A 136 9.12 -13.29 -8.49
C THR A 136 7.89 -12.42 -8.61
N LEU A 137 7.94 -11.44 -9.52
CA LEU A 137 6.82 -10.56 -9.82
C LEU A 137 6.04 -11.07 -11.05
N PRO A 138 4.71 -10.97 -11.05
CA PRO A 138 3.93 -11.33 -12.21
C PRO A 138 4.27 -10.38 -13.36
N LEU A 139 4.74 -10.95 -14.47
CA LEU A 139 4.89 -10.23 -15.73
C LEU A 139 3.52 -9.86 -16.35
N GLY A 140 2.44 -10.50 -15.86
CA GLY A 140 1.08 -10.29 -16.31
C GLY A 140 0.65 -11.37 -17.29
N ALA A 141 -0.61 -11.78 -17.23
CA ALA A 141 -1.19 -12.79 -18.13
C ALA A 141 -1.11 -12.42 -19.62
N TRP A 142 -0.89 -11.14 -19.95
CA TRP A 142 -0.70 -10.67 -21.33
C TRP A 142 0.72 -10.87 -21.87
N LEU A 143 1.71 -11.08 -20.98
CA LEU A 143 3.14 -11.18 -21.30
C LEU A 143 3.70 -12.59 -21.07
N SER A 144 2.89 -13.51 -20.53
CA SER A 144 3.16 -14.94 -20.32
C SER A 144 2.59 -15.80 -21.44
#